data_AF-A0A6S6ZJG7-F1
#
_entry.id   AF-A0A6S6ZJG7-F1
#
_cell.length_a   1.000
_cell.length_b   1.000
_cell.length_c   1.000
_cell.angle_alpha   90.00
_cell.angle_beta   90.00
_cell.angle_gamma   90.00
#
_symmetry.space_group_name_H-M   'P 1'
#
loop_
_entity.id
_entity.type
_entity.pdbx_description
1 polymer ?
#
loop_
_entity_poly.entity_id
_entity_poly.type
_entity_poly.pdbx_seq_one_letter_code
_entity_poly.pdbx_strand_id
1 'polypeptide(L)'
;MSKLILRALDLSLLSFAAALFGACLTSLLQTGDLGWVVPDAPYMFSARDFYAQAVLAGLAGVLMLIVAERPAKLRQSSSWRLAATFAAALLALYLAPPSPQVFGNTWAPGEATRELFLAQWRLVLPIAVAATALRWGLRRLLR
;
A
#
# COMPACT_ATOMS: atom_id res chain seq x y z
N MET A 1 -24.21 -5.46 -6.80
CA MET A 1 -23.35 -4.26 -6.64
C MET A 1 -22.61 -3.96 -7.95
N SER A 2 -22.50 -2.69 -8.36
CA SER A 2 -21.77 -2.35 -9.59
C SER A 2 -20.28 -2.67 -9.44
N LYS A 3 -19.65 -3.19 -10.51
CA LYS A 3 -18.19 -3.46 -10.55
C LYS A 3 -17.38 -2.21 -10.19
N LEU A 4 -17.88 -1.02 -10.53
CA LEU A 4 -17.23 0.25 -10.22
C LEU A 4 -17.14 0.50 -8.72
N ILE A 5 -18.19 0.17 -7.95
CA ILE A 5 -18.20 0.38 -6.49
C ILE A 5 -17.16 -0.52 -5.83
N LEU A 6 -17.05 -1.79 -6.27
CA LEU A 6 -16.01 -2.70 -5.76
C LEU A 6 -14.60 -2.21 -6.09
N ARG A 7 -14.39 -1.59 -7.26
CA ARG A 7 -13.09 -1.01 -7.62
C ARG A 7 -12.77 0.26 -6.85
N ALA A 8 -13.78 1.09 -6.56
CA ALA A 8 -13.62 2.24 -5.68
C ALA A 8 -13.24 1.79 -4.25
N LEU A 9 -13.88 0.74 -3.72
CA LEU A 9 -13.52 0.15 -2.43
C LEU A 9 -12.11 -0.45 -2.43
N ASP A 10 -11.73 -1.19 -3.48
CA ASP A 10 -10.37 -1.71 -3.65
C ASP A 10 -9.35 -0.55 -3.66
N LEU A 11 -9.65 0.55 -4.36
CA LEU A 11 -8.79 1.73 -4.41
C LEU A 11 -8.68 2.42 -3.05
N SER A 12 -9.80 2.67 -2.37
CA SER A 12 -9.81 3.28 -1.03
C SER A 12 -9.02 2.44 -0.04
N LEU A 13 -9.20 1.12 -0.06
CA LEU A 13 -8.49 0.18 0.81
C LEU A 13 -6.97 0.21 0.58
N LEU A 14 -6.54 0.10 -0.68
CA LEU A 14 -5.12 0.04 -1.01
C LEU A 14 -4.44 1.40 -0.81
N SER A 15 -5.12 2.50 -1.12
CA SER A 15 -4.63 3.86 -0.85
C SER A 15 -4.49 4.10 0.65
N PHE A 16 -5.46 3.65 1.45
CA PHE A 16 -5.38 3.76 2.90
C PHE A 16 -4.25 2.91 3.48
N ALA A 17 -4.06 1.68 2.99
CA ALA A 17 -2.94 0.83 3.40
C ALA A 17 -1.59 1.48 3.07
N ALA A 18 -1.45 2.08 1.89
CA ALA A 18 -0.26 2.83 1.49
C ALA A 18 -0.02 4.04 2.41
N ALA A 19 -1.05 4.85 2.69
CA ALA A 19 -0.95 6.00 3.59
C ALA A 19 -0.60 5.57 5.02
N LEU A 20 -1.24 4.52 5.54
CA LEU A 20 -0.95 3.97 6.87
C LEU A 20 0.51 3.56 6.99
N PHE A 21 1.02 2.83 5.99
CA PHE A 21 2.41 2.42 5.98
C PHE A 21 3.37 3.60 5.90
N GLY A 22 3.14 4.52 4.97
CA GLY A 22 3.97 5.72 4.83
C GLY A 22 3.99 6.57 6.10
N ALA A 23 2.85 6.72 6.78
CA ALA A 23 2.74 7.50 8.01
C ALA A 23 3.42 6.80 9.21
N CYS A 24 3.22 5.49 9.36
CA CYS A 24 3.88 4.70 10.41
C CYS A 24 5.39 4.61 10.19
N LEU A 25 5.82 4.45 8.94
CA LEU A 25 7.24 4.44 8.58
C LEU A 25 7.87 5.79 8.90
N THR A 26 7.23 6.90 8.51
CA THR A 26 7.71 8.24 8.81
C THR A 26 7.82 8.47 10.32
N SER A 27 6.79 8.09 11.09
CA SER A 27 6.82 8.17 12.55
C SER A 27 7.99 7.38 13.13
N LEU A 28 8.15 6.12 12.71
CA LEU A 28 9.21 5.24 13.19
C LEU A 28 10.60 5.82 12.90
N LEU A 29 10.80 6.38 11.70
CA LEU A 29 12.09 6.97 11.31
C LEU A 29 12.39 8.29 12.03
N GLN A 30 11.37 9.08 12.38
CA GLN A 30 11.55 10.38 13.03
C GLN A 30 11.61 10.29 14.55
N THR A 31 10.77 9.44 15.17
CA THR A 31 10.59 9.41 16.62
C THR A 31 11.03 8.09 17.26
N GLY A 32 11.26 7.04 16.47
CA GLY A 32 11.52 5.69 16.98
C GLY A 32 10.26 4.93 17.41
N ASP A 33 9.08 5.56 17.34
CA ASP A 33 7.80 5.01 17.80
C ASP A 33 6.76 4.92 16.68
N LEU A 34 5.82 3.99 16.84
CA LEU A 34 4.69 3.85 15.93
C LEU A 34 3.68 4.98 16.13
N GLY A 35 3.31 5.63 15.04
CA GLY A 35 2.36 6.73 15.04
C GLY A 35 1.87 7.06 13.64
N TRP A 36 1.10 8.14 13.54
CA TRP A 36 0.66 8.70 12.26
C TRP A 36 1.35 10.05 12.06
N VAL A 37 2.48 10.04 11.34
CA VAL A 37 3.22 11.25 11.03
C VAL A 37 3.28 11.40 9.52
N VAL A 38 2.76 12.52 9.01
CA VAL A 38 2.85 12.85 7.60
C VAL A 38 4.21 13.52 7.36
N PRO A 39 5.04 13.00 6.45
CA PRO A 39 6.32 13.61 6.14
C PRO A 39 6.08 14.99 5.52
N ASP A 40 6.73 16.00 6.09
CA ASP A 40 6.70 17.37 5.60
C ASP A 40 8.15 17.84 5.41
N ALA A 41 8.53 18.05 4.15
CA ALA A 41 9.82 18.59 3.75
C ALA A 41 9.54 19.89 2.98
N PRO A 42 9.66 21.06 3.64
CA PRO A 42 9.32 22.34 3.03
C PRO A 42 9.97 22.51 1.65
N TYR A 43 9.18 22.95 0.66
CA TYR A 43 9.59 23.15 -0.75
C TYR A 43 9.95 21.89 -1.56
N MET A 44 10.01 20.70 -0.95
CA MET A 44 10.29 19.44 -1.66
C MET A 44 9.13 18.44 -1.62
N PHE A 45 8.42 18.35 -0.50
CA PHE A 45 7.39 17.36 -0.28
C PHE A 45 6.38 17.83 0.75
N SER A 46 5.12 17.95 0.34
CA SER A 46 4.03 18.38 1.21
C SER A 46 3.12 17.22 1.61
N ALA A 47 2.27 17.46 2.60
CA ALA A 47 1.20 16.52 2.96
C ALA A 47 0.29 16.15 1.77
N ARG A 48 0.09 17.06 0.81
CA ARG A 48 -0.68 16.77 -0.40
C ARG A 48 0.02 15.73 -1.27
N ASP A 49 1.32 15.84 -1.43
CA ASP A 49 2.14 14.93 -2.24
C ASP A 49 2.16 13.54 -1.63
N PHE A 50 2.22 13.47 -0.29
CA PHE A 50 2.07 12.22 0.46
C PHE A 50 0.77 11.48 0.13
N TYR A 51 -0.38 12.14 0.27
CA TYR A 51 -1.66 11.50 -0.02
C TYR A 51 -1.85 11.20 -1.51
N ALA A 52 -1.35 12.07 -2.39
CA ALA A 52 -1.36 11.81 -3.83
C ALA A 52 -0.54 10.54 -4.18
N GLN A 53 0.65 10.38 -3.61
CA GLN A 53 1.46 9.17 -3.76
C GLN A 53 0.75 7.93 -3.21
N ALA A 54 0.12 8.03 -2.04
CA ALA A 54 -0.66 6.92 -1.50
C ALA A 54 -1.81 6.49 -2.43
N VAL A 55 -2.50 7.45 -3.06
CA VAL A 55 -3.55 7.16 -4.06
C VAL A 55 -2.97 6.53 -5.32
N LEU A 56 -1.83 7.02 -5.82
CA LEU A 56 -1.15 6.46 -6.99
C LEU A 56 -0.65 5.02 -6.73
N ALA A 57 -0.10 4.78 -5.54
CA ALA A 57 0.30 3.45 -5.10
C ALA A 57 -0.90 2.50 -4.98
N GLY A 58 -2.01 2.99 -4.42
CA GLY A 58 -3.28 2.27 -4.38
C GLY A 58 -3.80 1.92 -5.77
N LEU A 59 -3.73 2.87 -6.71
CA LEU A 59 -4.11 2.66 -8.12
C LEU A 59 -3.26 1.57 -8.78
N ALA A 60 -1.94 1.57 -8.56
CA ALA A 60 -1.06 0.52 -9.05
C ALA A 60 -1.46 -0.86 -8.52
N GLY A 61 -1.80 -0.96 -7.23
CA GLY A 61 -2.35 -2.18 -6.64
C GLY A 61 -3.69 -2.61 -7.27
N VAL A 62 -4.60 -1.68 -7.56
CA VAL A 62 -5.86 -1.99 -8.27
C VAL A 62 -5.60 -2.48 -9.69
N LEU A 63 -4.67 -1.87 -10.42
CA LEU A 63 -4.28 -2.34 -11.76
C LEU A 63 -3.72 -3.75 -11.71
N MET A 64 -2.86 -4.04 -10.74
CA MET A 64 -2.35 -5.40 -10.51
C MET A 64 -3.48 -6.38 -10.22
N LEU A 65 -4.46 -6.01 -9.38
CA LEU A 65 -5.65 -6.83 -9.14
C LEU A 65 -6.45 -7.10 -10.41
N ILE A 66 -6.66 -6.08 -11.24
CA ILE A 66 -7.36 -6.22 -12.52
C ILE A 66 -6.64 -7.23 -13.41
N VAL A 67 -5.31 -7.15 -13.50
CA VAL A 67 -4.49 -8.09 -14.28
C VAL A 67 -4.54 -9.51 -13.68
N ALA A 68 -4.38 -9.64 -12.36
CA ALA A 68 -4.37 -10.93 -11.66
C ALA A 68 -5.73 -11.64 -11.68
N GLU A 69 -6.83 -10.90 -11.86
CA GLU A 69 -8.19 -11.44 -11.95
C GLU A 69 -8.62 -11.79 -13.39
N ARG A 70 -7.81 -11.50 -14.42
CA ARG A 70 -8.08 -11.87 -15.83
C ARG A 70 -8.18 -13.39 -16.09
N PRO A 71 -7.29 -14.26 -15.57
CA PRO A 71 -7.36 -15.68 -15.88
C PRO A 71 -8.61 -16.34 -15.26
N ALA A 72 -9.59 -16.67 -16.09
CA ALA A 72 -10.92 -17.15 -15.68
C ALA A 72 -10.88 -18.42 -14.81
N LYS A 73 -9.96 -19.36 -15.09
CA LYS A 73 -9.76 -20.60 -14.31
C LYS A 73 -9.22 -20.32 -12.91
N LEU A 74 -8.23 -19.42 -12.79
CA LEU A 74 -7.62 -19.05 -11.50
C LEU A 74 -8.53 -18.16 -10.66
N ARG A 75 -9.41 -17.37 -11.31
CA ARG A 75 -10.38 -16.48 -10.65
C ARG A 75 -11.39 -17.22 -9.76
N GLN A 76 -11.63 -18.51 -9.96
CA GLN A 76 -12.59 -19.27 -9.14
C GLN A 76 -12.01 -19.72 -7.79
N SER A 77 -10.68 -19.86 -7.68
CA SER A 77 -10.04 -20.27 -6.44
C SER A 77 -10.07 -19.15 -5.39
N SER A 78 -10.53 -19.48 -4.18
CA SER A 78 -10.50 -18.58 -3.03
C SER A 78 -9.06 -18.20 -2.68
N SER A 79 -8.14 -19.17 -2.69
CA SER A 79 -6.72 -18.95 -2.37
C SER A 79 -6.04 -18.03 -3.40
N TRP A 80 -6.36 -18.15 -4.69
CA TRP A 80 -5.82 -17.24 -5.71
C TRP A 80 -6.26 -15.78 -5.48
N ARG A 81 -7.53 -15.57 -5.11
CA ARG A 81 -8.04 -14.22 -4.82
C ARG A 81 -7.34 -13.59 -3.62
N LEU A 82 -7.09 -14.38 -2.58
CA LEU A 82 -6.34 -13.93 -1.40
C LEU A 82 -4.89 -13.60 -1.77
N ALA A 83 -4.21 -14.50 -2.50
CA ALA A 83 -2.84 -14.28 -2.97
C ALA A 83 -2.72 -13.03 -3.86
N ALA A 84 -3.65 -12.84 -4.81
CA ALA A 84 -3.68 -11.65 -5.66
C ALA A 84 -3.91 -10.36 -4.86
N THR A 85 -4.77 -10.41 -3.83
CA THR A 85 -5.00 -9.26 -2.93
C THR A 85 -3.76 -8.95 -2.12
N PHE A 86 -3.13 -9.96 -1.55
CA PHE A 86 -1.92 -9.81 -0.77
C PHE A 86 -0.79 -9.24 -1.61
N ALA A 87 -0.58 -9.75 -2.83
CA ALA A 87 0.42 -9.25 -3.74
C ALA A 87 0.14 -7.80 -4.18
N ALA A 88 -1.12 -7.44 -4.41
CA ALA A 88 -1.51 -6.05 -4.72
C ALA A 88 -1.30 -5.10 -3.53
N ALA A 89 -1.57 -5.55 -2.31
CA ALA A 89 -1.26 -4.79 -1.11
C ALA A 89 0.25 -4.59 -0.97
N LEU A 90 1.07 -5.64 -1.17
CA LEU A 90 2.52 -5.52 -1.16
C LEU A 90 3.02 -4.52 -2.21
N LEU A 91 2.47 -4.54 -3.43
CA LEU A 91 2.83 -3.58 -4.47
C LEU A 91 2.49 -2.13 -4.05
N ALA A 92 1.29 -1.92 -3.50
CA ALA A 92 0.89 -0.59 -3.02
C ALA A 92 1.81 -0.12 -1.88
N LEU A 93 2.13 -1.00 -0.93
CA LEU A 93 3.04 -0.70 0.17
C LEU A 93 4.47 -0.45 -0.31
N TYR A 94 4.94 -1.14 -1.34
CA TYR A 94 6.26 -0.94 -1.94
C TYR A 94 6.41 0.45 -2.58
N LEU A 95 5.34 0.94 -3.21
CA LEU A 95 5.32 2.23 -3.91
C LEU A 95 4.95 3.41 -3.00
N ALA A 96 4.59 3.15 -1.73
CA ALA A 96 4.10 4.16 -0.80
C ALA A 96 5.18 5.04 -0.14
N PRO A 97 6.40 4.56 0.17
CA PRO A 97 7.41 5.39 0.82
C PRO A 97 7.78 6.59 -0.07
N PRO A 98 7.88 7.80 0.50
CA PRO A 98 8.36 8.95 -0.23
C PRO A 98 9.83 8.78 -0.58
N SER A 99 10.33 9.60 -1.50
CA SER A 99 11.72 9.49 -1.94
C SER A 99 12.69 9.68 -0.76
N PRO A 100 13.85 8.99 -0.75
CA PRO A 100 14.84 9.13 0.32
C PRO A 100 15.28 10.59 0.59
N GLN A 101 15.22 11.43 -0.44
CA GLN A 101 15.52 12.86 -0.37
C GLN A 101 14.61 13.61 0.61
N VAL A 102 13.36 13.16 0.80
CA VAL A 102 12.42 13.72 1.78
C VAL A 102 12.92 13.53 3.21
N PHE A 103 13.72 12.50 3.46
CA PHE A 103 14.35 12.23 4.75
C PHE A 103 15.77 12.79 4.86
N GLY A 104 16.22 13.60 3.89
CA GLY A 104 17.57 14.15 3.87
C GLY A 104 18.67 13.14 3.52
N ASN A 105 18.30 11.94 3.05
CA ASN A 105 19.24 10.87 2.74
C ASN A 105 19.61 10.83 1.25
N THR A 106 20.89 10.63 0.96
CA THR A 106 21.43 10.39 -0.41
C THR A 106 21.72 8.91 -0.63
N TRP A 107 20.77 8.05 -0.27
CA TRP A 107 20.94 6.61 -0.39
C TRP A 107 21.21 6.17 -1.82
N ALA A 108 22.06 5.15 -1.96
CA ALA A 108 22.40 4.58 -3.24
C ALA A 108 21.18 3.89 -3.89
N PRO A 109 21.18 3.69 -5.21
CA PRO A 109 20.11 2.96 -5.89
C PRO A 109 19.87 1.59 -5.25
N GLY A 110 18.63 1.32 -4.81
CA GLY A 110 18.24 0.06 -4.17
C GLY A 110 18.34 0.03 -2.64
N GLU A 111 19.11 0.93 -2.01
CA GLU A 111 19.13 1.06 -0.55
C GLU A 111 17.78 1.55 -0.03
N ALA A 112 17.13 2.46 -0.75
CA ALA A 112 15.78 2.91 -0.43
C ALA A 112 14.78 1.74 -0.31
N THR A 113 14.79 0.82 -1.27
CA THR A 113 13.94 -0.37 -1.25
C THR A 113 14.26 -1.28 -0.07
N ARG A 114 15.55 -1.46 0.21
CA ARG A 114 15.99 -2.30 1.32
C ARG A 114 15.56 -1.72 2.67
N GLU A 115 15.82 -0.44 2.91
CA GLU A 115 15.63 0.20 4.21
C GLU A 115 14.18 0.64 4.47
N LEU A 116 13.46 1.09 3.43
CA LEU A 116 12.09 1.58 3.58
C LEU A 116 11.04 0.49 3.47
N PHE A 117 11.33 -0.62 2.79
CA PHE A 117 10.34 -1.67 2.55
C PHE A 117 10.77 -3.02 3.13
N LEU A 118 11.92 -3.55 2.74
CA LEU A 118 12.35 -4.90 3.18
C LEU A 118 12.69 -4.95 4.68
N ALA A 119 13.39 -3.94 5.20
CA ALA A 119 13.71 -3.84 6.62
C ALA A 119 12.45 -3.63 7.47
N GLN A 120 11.38 -3.09 6.87
CA GLN A 120 10.12 -2.75 7.53
C GLN A 120 9.09 -3.88 7.46
N TRP A 121 9.53 -5.14 7.30
CA TRP A 121 8.63 -6.30 7.18
C TRP A 121 7.63 -6.41 8.35
N ARG A 122 8.02 -5.95 9.55
CA ARG A 122 7.17 -5.91 10.75
C ARG A 122 5.98 -4.94 10.62
N LEU A 123 6.07 -3.95 9.74
CA LEU A 123 4.96 -3.08 9.36
C LEU A 123 4.25 -3.57 8.10
N VAL A 124 5.02 -3.96 7.08
CA VAL A 124 4.50 -4.36 5.77
C VAL A 124 3.59 -5.59 5.87
N LEU A 125 4.02 -6.64 6.56
CA LEU A 125 3.26 -7.90 6.61
C LEU A 125 1.91 -7.73 7.34
N PRO A 126 1.83 -7.14 8.55
CA PRO A 126 0.54 -6.95 9.21
C PRO A 126 -0.42 -6.10 8.39
N ILE A 127 0.05 -5.03 7.76
CA ILE A 127 -0.80 -4.15 6.93
C ILE A 127 -1.31 -4.91 5.70
N ALA A 128 -0.44 -5.66 5.00
CA ALA A 128 -0.85 -6.44 3.83
C ALA A 128 -1.85 -7.55 4.19
N VAL A 129 -1.66 -8.22 5.34
CA VAL A 129 -2.60 -9.22 5.86
C VAL A 129 -3.93 -8.58 6.22
N ALA A 130 -3.92 -7.44 6.94
CA ALA A 130 -5.13 -6.72 7.33
C ALA A 130 -5.94 -6.26 6.12
N ALA A 131 -5.27 -5.68 5.11
CA ALA A 131 -5.93 -5.30 3.86
C ALA A 131 -6.54 -6.51 3.15
N THR A 132 -5.83 -7.63 3.12
CA THR A 132 -6.33 -8.88 2.52
C THR A 132 -7.56 -9.43 3.25
N ALA A 133 -7.51 -9.47 4.58
CA ALA A 133 -8.62 -9.91 5.42
C ALA A 133 -9.84 -9.00 5.27
N LEU A 134 -9.63 -7.68 5.24
CA LEU A 134 -10.70 -6.69 5.11
C LEU A 134 -11.39 -6.80 3.73
N ARG A 135 -10.61 -6.89 2.65
CA ARG A 135 -11.17 -7.10 1.30
C ARG A 135 -11.97 -8.40 1.21
N TRP A 136 -11.47 -9.47 1.83
CA TRP A 136 -12.16 -10.75 1.87
C TRP A 136 -13.47 -10.69 2.66
N GLY A 137 -13.47 -10.04 3.82
CA GLY A 137 -14.67 -9.77 4.62
C GLY A 137 -15.71 -8.96 3.86
N LEU A 138 -15.30 -7.84 3.25
CA LEU A 138 -16.17 -7.02 2.39
C LEU A 138 -16.78 -7.85 1.26
N ARG A 139 -15.99 -8.68 0.58
CA ARG A 139 -16.49 -9.56 -0.49
C ARG A 139 -17.46 -10.64 0.00
N ARG A 140 -17.42 -11.02 1.28
CA ARG A 140 -18.40 -11.97 1.86
C ARG A 140 -19.71 -11.28 2.22
N LEU A 141 -19.63 -10.06 2.75
CA LEU A 141 -20.81 -9.27 3.13
C LEU A 141 -21.58 -8.73 1.92
N LEU A 142 -20.89 -8.48 0.81
CA LEU A 142 -21.46 -7.88 -0.41
C LEU A 142 -21.86 -8.92 -1.48
N ARG A 143 -21.77 -10.21 -1.16
CA ARG A 143 -22.29 -11.31 -1.99
C ARG A 143 -23.75 -11.57 -1.65
#